data_AF-A0A0J6VWJ7-F1
#
_entry.id   AF-A0A0J6VWJ7-F1
#
_cell.length_a   1.000
_cell.length_b   1.000
_cell.length_c   1.000
_cell.angle_alpha   90.00
_cell.angle_beta   90.00
_cell.angle_gamma   90.00
#
_symmetry.space_group_name_H-M   'P 1'
#
loop_
_entity.id
_entity.type
_entity.pdbx_description
1 polymer ?
#
loop_
_entity_poly.entity_id
_entity_poly.type
_entity_poly.pdbx_seq_one_letter_code
_entity_poly.pdbx_strand_id
1 'polypeptide(L)' 'MASPPSIRSPYDLRVDLVADTITQHSKLKSEAAHDLAVRILHTLNAIPEKVR' A
#
# COMPACT_ATOMS: atom_id res chain seq x y z
N MET A 1 10.17 -13.91 26.75
CA MET A 1 10.16 -14.47 25.38
C MET A 1 9.99 -13.32 24.42
N ALA A 2 10.91 -13.11 23.48
CA ALA A 2 10.79 -12.03 22.50
C ALA A 2 9.87 -12.49 21.36
N SER A 3 8.82 -11.72 21.09
CA SER A 3 7.93 -11.96 19.94
C SER A 3 8.74 -11.91 18.64
N PRO A 4 8.50 -12.82 17.68
CA PRO A 4 9.18 -12.76 16.39
C PRO A 4 8.91 -11.40 15.73
N PRO A 5 9.93 -10.73 15.17
CA PRO A 5 9.71 -9.48 14.47
C PRO A 5 8.71 -9.75 13.34
N SER A 6 7.66 -8.94 13.27
CA SER A 6 6.77 -8.96 12.12
C SER A 6 7.60 -8.56 10.91
N ILE A 7 8.00 -9.55 10.12
CA ILE A 7 8.73 -9.35 8.87
C ILE A 7 7.74 -8.69 7.91
N ARG A 8 7.63 -7.36 7.98
CA ARG A 8 6.85 -6.58 7.02
C ARG A 8 7.55 -6.67 5.68
N SER A 9 6.82 -7.16 4.67
CA SER A 9 7.35 -7.19 3.31
C SER A 9 7.59 -5.76 2.84
N PRO A 10 8.59 -5.52 1.97
CA PRO A 10 8.72 -4.25 1.25
C PRO A 10 7.45 -3.85 0.50
N TYR A 11 6.61 -4.84 0.14
CA TYR A 11 5.28 -4.61 -0.42
C TYR A 11 4.35 -3.95 0.60
N ASP A 12 4.27 -4.48 1.82
CA ASP A 12 3.40 -3.97 2.89
C ASP A 12 3.76 -2.52 3.25
N LEU A 13 5.05 -2.20 3.29
CA LEU A 13 5.52 -0.82 3.52
C LEU A 13 5.06 0.14 2.42
N ARG A 14 5.02 -0.30 1.16
CA ARG A 14 4.52 0.52 0.05
C ARG A 14 3.02 0.70 0.13
N VAL A 15 2.27 -0.34 0.51
CA VAL A 15 0.83 -0.25 0.70
C VAL A 15 0.50 0.75 1.80
N ASP A 16 1.22 0.71 2.93
CA ASP A 16 1.01 1.66 4.03
C ASP A 16 1.27 3.12 3.60
N LEU A 17 2.35 3.39 2.86
CA LEU A 17 2.66 4.73 2.36
C LEU A 17 1.58 5.27 1.41
N VAL A 18 1.09 4.42 0.51
CA VAL A 18 0.02 4.79 -0.43
C VAL A 18 -1.30 4.98 0.30
N ALA A 19 -1.63 4.12 1.26
CA ALA A 19 -2.83 4.23 2.08
C ALA A 19 -2.81 5.51 2.91
N ASP A 20 -1.69 5.84 3.56
CA ASP A 20 -1.51 7.07 4.33
C ASP A 20 -1.75 8.31 3.45
N THR A 21 -1.14 8.35 2.26
CA THR A 21 -1.34 9.43 1.27
C THR A 21 -2.81 9.55 0.86
N ILE A 22 -3.50 8.42 0.61
CA ILE A 22 -4.93 8.42 0.27
C ILE A 22 -5.76 8.96 1.43
N THR A 23 -5.47 8.57 2.67
CA THR A 23 -6.20 9.09 3.85
C THR A 23 -5.94 10.58 4.12
N GLN A 24 -4.76 11.10 3.77
CA GLN A 24 -4.44 12.52 3.91
C GLN A 24 -5.15 13.39 2.86
N HIS A 25 -5.37 12.86 1.66
CA HIS A 25 -5.97 13.60 0.54
C HIS A 25 -7.43 13.24 0.26
N SER A 26 -8.04 12.32 1.01
CA SER A 26 -9.43 11.90 0.83
C SER A 26 -10.12 11.65 2.17
N LYS A 27 -11.47 11.70 2.18
CA LYS A 27 -12.28 11.33 3.34
C LYS A 27 -12.48 9.80 3.47
N LEU A 28 -11.64 8.99 2.81
CA LEU A 28 -11.75 7.54 2.87
C LEU A 28 -11.34 7.05 4.27
N LYS A 29 -12.08 6.07 4.78
CA LYS A 29 -11.71 5.36 6.01
C LYS A 29 -10.42 4.57 5.76
N SER A 30 -9.59 4.41 6.81
CA SER A 30 -8.28 3.73 6.73
C SER A 30 -8.34 2.38 6.01
N GLU A 31 -9.36 1.56 6.29
CA GLU A 31 -9.58 0.27 5.61
C GLU A 31 -9.84 0.41 4.10
N ALA A 32 -10.72 1.34 3.71
CA ALA A 32 -11.00 1.61 2.30
C ALA A 32 -9.80 2.22 1.57
N ALA A 33 -8.98 3.01 2.27
CA ALA A 33 -7.74 3.55 1.73
C ALA A 33 -6.68 2.45 1.53
N HIS A 34 -6.62 1.46 2.43
CA HIS A 34 -5.74 0.32 2.32
C HIS A 34 -6.10 -0.58 1.12
N ASP A 35 -7.38 -0.92 0.98
CA ASP A 35 -7.87 -1.69 -0.18
C ASP A 35 -7.58 -0.98 -1.51
N LEU A 36 -7.72 0.35 -1.53
CA LEU A 36 -7.44 1.15 -2.70
C LEU A 36 -5.93 1.24 -2.99
N ALA A 37 -5.11 1.33 -1.95
CA ALA A 37 -3.65 1.29 -2.06
C ALA A 37 -3.15 -0.04 -2.66
N VAL A 38 -3.69 -1.17 -2.21
CA VAL A 38 -3.39 -2.49 -2.78
C VAL A 38 -3.75 -2.54 -4.26
N ARG A 39 -4.95 -2.08 -4.65
CA ARG A 39 -5.39 -2.06 -6.05
C ARG A 39 -4.53 -1.15 -6.93
N ILE A 40 -4.13 0.02 -6.42
CA ILE A 40 -3.22 0.93 -7.14
C ILE A 40 -1.86 0.25 -7.36
N LEU A 41 -1.26 -0.33 -6.31
CA LEU A 41 0.03 -0.99 -6.41
C LEU A 41 -0.01 -2.19 -7.35
N HIS A 42 -1.09 -2.98 -7.32
CA HIS A 42 -1.30 -4.07 -8.28
C HIS A 42 -1.38 -3.54 -9.72
N THR A 43 -2.10 -2.44 -9.94
CA THR A 43 -2.23 -1.81 -11.26
C THR A 43 -0.90 -1.26 -11.75
N LEU A 44 -0.13 -0.59 -10.88
CA LEU A 44 1.21 -0.08 -11.19
C LEU A 44 2.20 -1.21 -11.52
N ASN A 45 2.06 -2.37 -10.88
CA ASN A 45 2.88 -3.55 -11.15
C ASN A 45 2.46 -4.27 -12.45
N ALA A 46 1.18 -4.12 -12.84
CA ALA A 46 0.65 -4.63 -14.09
C ALA A 46 0.90 -3.70 -15.29
N ILE A 47 1.23 -2.42 -15.05
CA ILE A 47 1.64 -1.50 -16.12
C ILE A 47 3.04 -1.92 -16.59
N PRO A 48 3.20 -2.26 -17.89
CA PRO A 48 4.50 -2.68 -18.41
C PRO A 48 5.52 -1.56 -18.24
N GLU A 49 6.69 -1.95 -17.75
CA GLU A 49 7.82 -1.09 -17.35
C GLU A 49 8.23 -0.04 -18.41
N LYS A 50 7.87 -0.26 -19.69
CA LYS A 50 8.13 0.67 -20.80
C LYS A 50 7.38 2.00 -20.75
N VAL A 51 6.40 2.17 -19.84
CA VAL A 51 5.63 3.43 -19.68
C VAL A 51 5.98 4.16 -18.38
N ARG A 52 6.91 3.62 -17.57
CA ARG A 52 7.28 4.19 -16.26
C ARG A 52 8.29 5.32 -16.37
#